data_AF-W4UUS3-F1
#
_entry.id   AF-W4UUS3-F1
#
_cell.length_a   1.000
_cell.length_b   1.000
_cell.length_c   1.000
_cell.angle_alpha   90.00
_cell.angle_beta   90.00
_cell.angle_gamma   90.00
#
_symmetry.space_group_name_H-M   'P 1'
#
loop_
_entity.id
_entity.type
_entity.pdbx_description
1 polymer ?
#
loop_
_entity_poly.entity_id
_entity_poly.type
_entity_poly.pdbx_seq_one_letter_code
_entity_poly.pdbx_strand_id
1 'polypeptide(L)'
;MNQKTNHVFRVGDLDWKGLEATGISRQMLEESGNMELLLQGEESEALPLKLRTPLLYITMDATLRIVEGPEGKPVMEIDGIGHELENKEDE
;
A
#
# COMPACT_ATOMS: atom_id res chain seq x y z
N MET A 1 -27.93 4.84 12.00
CA MET A 1 -27.33 5.49 10.82
C MET A 1 -26.76 4.38 9.96
N ASN A 2 -27.24 4.21 8.73
CA ASN A 2 -26.65 3.26 7.79
C ASN A 2 -25.52 4.01 7.08
N GLN A 3 -24.30 3.92 7.61
CA GLN A 3 -23.14 4.37 6.86
C GLN A 3 -22.99 3.39 5.69
N LYS A 4 -23.54 3.77 4.53
CA LYS A 4 -23.11 3.15 3.27
C LYS A 4 -21.66 3.58 3.12
N THR A 5 -20.73 2.74 3.57
CA THR A 5 -19.34 2.86 3.17
C THR A 5 -19.34 2.68 1.65
N ASN A 6 -19.14 3.77 0.91
CA ASN A 6 -19.06 3.75 -0.55
C ASN A 6 -17.69 3.19 -0.95
N HIS A 7 -17.44 1.95 -0.56
CA HIS A 7 -16.22 1.23 -0.93
C HIS A 7 -16.29 0.89 -2.41
N VAL A 8 -15.33 1.43 -3.16
CA VAL A 8 -15.08 1.11 -4.57
C VAL A 8 -14.36 -0.23 -4.67
N PHE A 9 -13.45 -0.49 -3.73
CA PHE A 9 -12.68 -1.72 -3.64
C PHE A 9 -13.08 -2.55 -2.43
N ARG A 10 -12.95 -3.88 -2.54
CA ARG A 10 -13.18 -4.79 -1.41
C ARG A 10 -11.85 -5.16 -0.79
N VAL A 11 -11.78 -5.10 0.54
CA VAL A 11 -10.61 -5.53 1.31
C VAL A 11 -10.17 -6.97 0.96
N GLY A 12 -11.11 -7.86 0.63
CA GLY A 12 -10.79 -9.25 0.29
C GLY A 12 -10.21 -9.47 -1.11
N ASP A 13 -10.30 -8.48 -2.00
CA ASP A 13 -9.85 -8.61 -3.39
C ASP A 13 -8.37 -8.21 -3.58
N LEU A 14 -7.75 -7.66 -2.54
CA LEU A 14 -6.34 -7.26 -2.53
C LEU A 14 -5.41 -8.45 -2.32
N ASP A 15 -4.27 -8.47 -3.02
CA ASP A 15 -3.21 -9.45 -2.80
C ASP A 15 -2.39 -9.13 -1.54
N TRP A 16 -2.97 -9.41 -0.38
CA TRP A 16 -2.32 -9.20 0.91
C TRP A 16 -0.99 -9.94 1.04
N LYS A 17 -0.88 -11.11 0.41
CA LYS A 17 0.36 -11.89 0.45
C LYS A 17 1.49 -11.18 -0.31
N GLY A 18 1.17 -10.63 -1.48
CA GLY A 18 2.11 -9.81 -2.25
C GLY A 18 2.50 -8.54 -1.52
N LEU A 19 1.52 -7.82 -0.95
CA LEU A 19 1.75 -6.59 -0.18
C LEU A 19 2.62 -6.84 1.06
N GLU A 20 2.36 -7.90 1.83
CA GLU A 20 3.19 -8.23 2.98
C GLU A 20 4.62 -8.59 2.59
N ALA A 21 4.81 -9.25 1.45
CA ALA A 21 6.14 -9.57 0.93
C ALA A 21 6.93 -8.31 0.54
N THR A 22 6.26 -7.22 0.14
CA THR A 22 6.90 -5.93 -0.12
C THR A 22 7.06 -5.06 1.13
N GLY A 23 6.48 -5.44 2.26
CA GLY A 23 6.56 -4.71 3.52
C GLY A 23 5.34 -3.83 3.85
N ILE A 24 4.25 -3.95 3.09
CA ILE A 24 2.97 -3.26 3.34
C ILE A 24 2.00 -4.26 3.97
N SER A 25 1.74 -4.12 5.28
CA SER A 25 0.81 -5.01 5.97
C SER A 25 -0.58 -4.41 6.07
N ARG A 26 -1.59 -5.29 6.15
CA ARG A 26 -2.97 -4.87 6.41
C ARG A 26 -3.10 -4.12 7.73
N GLN A 27 -2.45 -4.63 8.78
CA GLN A 27 -2.47 -4.03 10.11
C GLN A 27 -1.95 -2.59 10.09
N MET A 28 -0.86 -2.31 9.35
CA MET A 28 -0.32 -0.96 9.20
C MET A 28 -1.34 0.02 8.60
N LEU A 29 -2.08 -0.42 7.58
CA LEU A 29 -3.11 0.40 6.93
C LEU A 29 -4.34 0.63 7.83
N GLU A 30 -4.70 -0.36 8.65
CA GLU A 30 -5.78 -0.24 9.62
C GLU A 30 -5.40 0.67 10.80
N GLU A 31 -4.20 0.52 11.36
CA GLU A 31 -3.69 1.33 12.48
C GLU A 31 -3.43 2.78 12.09
N SER A 32 -3.00 3.04 10.85
CA SER A 32 -2.85 4.39 10.32
C SER A 32 -4.18 5.04 9.90
N GLY A 33 -5.28 4.28 9.86
CA GLY A 33 -6.59 4.77 9.39
C GLY A 33 -6.69 4.90 7.85
N ASN A 34 -5.61 4.64 7.11
CA ASN A 34 -5.56 4.79 5.66
C ASN A 34 -6.40 3.74 4.91
N MET A 35 -6.73 2.61 5.54
CA MET A 35 -7.55 1.55 4.91
C MET A 35 -8.87 2.08 4.35
N GLU A 36 -9.56 2.94 5.10
CA GLU A 36 -10.89 3.42 4.69
C GLU A 36 -10.82 4.32 3.45
N LEU A 37 -9.81 5.21 3.39
CA LEU A 37 -9.55 6.07 2.22
C LEU A 37 -9.26 5.21 0.99
N LEU A 38 -8.35 4.24 1.14
CA LEU A 38 -7.96 3.33 0.05
C LEU A 38 -9.15 2.55 -0.51
N LEU A 39 -10.01 1.99 0.35
CA LEU A 39 -11.19 1.24 -0.10
C LEU A 39 -12.23 2.13 -0.80
N GLN A 40 -12.27 3.43 -0.50
CA GLN A 40 -13.08 4.43 -1.22
C GLN A 40 -12.45 4.88 -2.55
N GLY A 41 -11.23 4.42 -2.85
CA GLY A 41 -10.45 4.83 -4.02
C GLY A 41 -9.75 6.18 -3.86
N GLU A 42 -9.68 6.70 -2.62
CA GLU A 42 -8.92 7.89 -2.28
C GLU A 42 -7.44 7.54 -2.02
N GLU A 43 -6.60 8.55 -2.12
CA GLU A 43 -5.18 8.47 -1.79
C GLU A 43 -5.01 8.50 -0.27
N SER A 44 -4.04 7.74 0.25
CA SER A 44 -3.70 7.75 1.68
C SER A 44 -3.03 9.06 2.09
N GLU A 45 -2.95 9.31 3.40
CA GLU A 45 -1.95 10.25 3.91
C GLU A 45 -0.53 9.71 3.65
N ALA A 46 0.47 10.59 3.70
CA ALA A 46 1.87 10.18 3.58
C ALA A 46 2.28 9.31 4.78
N LEU A 47 2.94 8.19 4.49
CA LEU A 47 3.35 7.19 5.48
C LEU A 47 4.77 6.70 5.19
N PRO A 48 5.59 6.45 6.24
CA PRO A 48 6.90 5.88 6.06
C PRO A 48 6.79 4.40 5.66
N LEU A 49 7.31 4.06 4.49
CA LEU A 49 7.37 2.72 3.94
C LEU A 49 8.78 2.15 4.02
N LYS A 50 8.86 0.85 4.32
CA LYS A 50 10.08 0.03 4.22
C LYS A 50 9.86 -1.06 3.18
N LEU A 51 10.12 -0.72 1.93
CA LEU A 51 9.89 -1.61 0.81
C LEU A 51 11.01 -2.64 0.70
N ARG A 52 10.61 -3.90 0.56
CA ARG A 52 11.52 -5.03 0.40
C ARG A 52 11.36 -5.61 -0.99
N THR A 53 12.40 -5.49 -1.80
CA THR A 53 12.49 -6.17 -3.08
C THR A 53 13.60 -7.23 -3.03
N PRO A 54 13.67 -8.16 -3.99
CA PRO A 54 14.79 -9.11 -4.05
C PRO A 54 16.16 -8.43 -4.07
N LEU A 55 16.30 -7.27 -4.72
CA LEU A 55 17.58 -6.59 -4.93
C LEU A 55 17.88 -5.49 -3.90
N LEU A 56 16.85 -4.78 -3.44
CA LEU A 56 17.01 -3.52 -2.69
C LEU A 56 16.08 -3.49 -1.47
N TYR A 57 16.56 -2.77 -0.44
CA TYR A 57 15.71 -2.25 0.63
C TYR A 57 15.57 -0.75 0.42
N ILE A 58 14.32 -0.27 0.40
CA ILE A 58 14.03 1.15 0.19
C ILE A 58 13.25 1.66 1.37
N THR A 59 13.75 2.73 1.99
CA THR A 59 12.98 3.49 2.97
C THR A 59 12.58 4.81 2.33
N MET A 60 11.28 5.09 2.33
CA MET A 60 10.73 6.32 1.75
C MET A 60 9.47 6.71 2.50
N ASP A 61 9.14 8.00 2.55
CA ASP A 61 7.76 8.40 2.76
C ASP A 61 7.02 8.20 1.43
N ALA A 62 5.77 7.78 1.46
CA ALA A 62 4.98 7.60 0.25
C ALA A 62 3.50 7.82 0.53
N THR A 63 2.73 8.10 -0.51
CA THR A 63 1.28 7.90 -0.51
C THR A 63 0.93 6.61 -1.22
N LEU A 64 -0.24 6.07 -0.90
CA LEU A 64 -0.78 4.83 -1.46
C LEU A 64 -2.13 5.09 -2.11
N ARG A 65 -2.44 4.35 -3.16
CA ARG A 65 -3.78 4.33 -3.78
C ARG A 65 -4.10 2.95 -4.32
N ILE A 66 -5.37 2.56 -4.26
CA ILE A 66 -5.84 1.38 -4.97
C ILE A 66 -6.36 1.82 -6.35
N VAL A 67 -5.83 1.20 -7.39
CA VAL A 67 -6.23 1.44 -8.79
C VAL A 67 -6.70 0.15 -9.44
N GLU A 68 -7.49 0.27 -10.50
CA GLU A 68 -7.85 -0.88 -11.33
C GLU A 68 -6.64 -1.33 -12.15
N GLY A 69 -6.13 -2.52 -11.84
CA GLY A 69 -4.99 -3.13 -12.52
C GLY A 69 -5.42 -4.05 -13.67
N PRO A 70 -4.47 -4.86 -14.19
CA PRO A 70 -4.74 -5.82 -15.25
C PRO A 70 -5.92 -6.75 -14.90
N GLU A 71 -6.78 -7.00 -15.89
CA GLU A 71 -7.99 -7.84 -15.73
C GLU A 71 -9.00 -7.31 -14.71
N GLY A 72 -8.96 -6.03 -14.37
CA GLY A 72 -9.86 -5.42 -13.39
C GLY A 72 -9.54 -5.75 -11.94
N LYS A 73 -8.36 -6.34 -11.67
CA LYS A 73 -7.93 -6.69 -10.32
C LYS A 73 -7.35 -5.46 -9.62
N PRO A 74 -7.73 -5.17 -8.37
CA PRO A 74 -7.19 -4.01 -7.66
C PRO A 74 -5.69 -4.18 -7.41
N VAL A 75 -4.92 -3.13 -7.66
CA VAL A 75 -3.47 -3.07 -7.43
C VAL A 75 -3.16 -1.87 -6.54
N MET A 76 -2.18 -2.02 -5.65
CA MET A 76 -1.66 -0.93 -4.84
C MET A 76 -0.61 -0.15 -5.63
N GLU A 77 -0.89 1.12 -5.89
CA GLU A 77 0.05 2.10 -6.39
C GLU A 77 0.80 2.73 -5.19
N ILE A 78 2.10 2.95 -5.36
CA ILE A 78 2.98 3.52 -4.32
C ILE A 78 3.67 4.73 -4.92
N ASP A 79 3.34 5.92 -4.41
CA ASP A 79 3.89 7.19 -4.88
C ASP A 79 4.89 7.72 -3.84
N GLY A 80 6.19 7.52 -4.12
CA GLY A 80 7.28 7.90 -3.21
C GLY A 80 7.52 9.41 -3.12
N ILE A 81 7.69 9.90 -1.90
CA ILE A 81 7.99 11.29 -1.51
C ILE A 81 9.39 11.33 -0.91
N GLY A 82 10.39 11.53 -1.76
CA GLY A 82 11.80 11.41 -1.37
C GLY A 82 12.19 9.95 -1.09
N HIS A 83 13.43 9.56 -1.39
CA HIS A 83 13.86 8.18 -1.18
C HIS A 83 15.31 8.11 -0.70
N GLU A 84 15.56 7.18 0.22
CA GLU A 84 16.90 6.71 0.55
C GLU A 84 17.01 5.24 0.11
N LEU A 85 17.99 4.95 -0.74
CA LEU A 85 18.26 3.60 -1.23
C LEU A 85 19.33 2.95 -0.36
N GLU A 86 19.01 1.79 0.21
CA GLU A 86 20.01 0.92 0.83
C GLU A 86 20.18 -0.32 -0.05
N ASN A 87 21.40 -0.51 -0.54
CA ASN A 87 21.76 -1.76 -1.20
C ASN A 87 21.76 -2.87 -0.16
N LYS A 88 21.31 -4.07 -0.54
CA LYS A 88 21.64 -5.27 0.24
C LYS A 88 23.16 -5.42 0.17
N GLU A 89 23.87 -5.04 1.23
CA GLU A 89 25.24 -5.51 1.39
C GLU A 89 25.16 -7.03 1.54
N ASP A 90 25.79 -7.75 0.61
CA ASP A 90 25.86 -9.21 0.63
C ASP A 90 26.56 -9.65 1.93
N GLU A 91 25.81 -10.30 2.84
CA GLU A 91 26.36 -11.06 3.98
C GLU A 91 26.90 -12.43 3.53
#